data_AF-A0AAW7NUC9-F1
#
_entry.id   AF-A0AAW7NUC9-F1
#
_cell.length_a   1.000
_cell.length_b   1.000
_cell.length_c   1.000
_cell.angle_alpha   90.00
_cell.angle_beta   90.00
_cell.angle_gamma   90.00
#
_symmetry.space_group_name_H-M   'P 1'
#
loop_
_entity.id
_entity.type
_entity.pdbx_description
1 polymer ?
#
loop_
_entity_poly.entity_id
_entity_poly.type
_entity_poly.pdbx_seq_one_letter_code
_entity_poly.pdbx_strand_id
1 'polypeptide(L)' 'MGKYQLDDKGKAQVTRYHEKHSKGGVKKQDRVAKLREQFLQKVSAKQ' A
#
# COMPACT_ATOMS: atom_id res chain seq x y z
N MET A 1 29.09 4.08 1.77
CA MET A 1 27.95 4.11 2.70
C MET A 1 27.72 2.69 3.20
N GLY A 2 28.04 2.40 4.46
CA GLY A 2 27.99 1.04 5.01
C GLY A 2 26.56 0.48 5.10
N LYS A 3 26.45 -0.84 5.27
CA LYS A 3 25.16 -1.53 5.40
C LYS A 3 24.60 -1.29 6.80
N TYR A 4 23.60 -0.41 6.93
CA TYR A 4 22.89 -0.20 8.20
C TYR A 4 22.04 -1.43 8.51
N GLN A 5 22.47 -2.24 9.47
CA GLN A 5 21.62 -3.29 10.03
C GLN A 5 20.79 -2.69 11.16
N LEU A 6 19.48 -2.89 11.09
CA LEU A 6 18.60 -2.53 12.19
C LEU A 6 18.86 -3.48 13.35
N ASP A 7 18.97 -2.92 14.55
CA ASP A 7 18.92 -3.67 15.79
C ASP A 7 17.53 -4.29 15.98
N ASP A 8 17.38 -5.17 16.98
CA ASP A 8 16.11 -5.86 17.21
C ASP A 8 14.97 -4.90 17.57
N LYS A 9 15.29 -3.77 18.22
CA LYS A 9 14.32 -2.70 18.50
C LYS A 9 13.85 -2.01 17.21
N GLY A 10 14.78 -1.68 16.31
CA GLY A 10 14.47 -1.09 15.02
C GLY A 10 13.65 -2.02 14.14
N LYS A 11 13.98 -3.32 14.11
CA LYS A 11 13.17 -4.32 13.41
C LYS A 11 11.75 -4.38 13.97
N ALA A 12 11.60 -4.42 15.30
CA ALA A 12 10.28 -4.45 15.94
C ALA A 12 9.44 -3.20 15.62
N GLN A 13 10.06 -2.02 15.58
CA GLN A 13 9.38 -0.78 15.22
C GLN A 13 8.91 -0.78 13.77
N VAL A 14 9.77 -1.24 12.86
CA VAL A 14 9.44 -1.40 11.44
C VAL A 14 8.30 -2.40 11.25
N THR A 15 8.34 -3.55 11.92
CA THR A 15 7.26 -4.53 11.88
C THR A 15 5.95 -3.95 12.39
N ARG A 16 5.95 -3.30 13.57
CA ARG A 16 4.76 -2.63 14.12
C ARG A 16 4.20 -1.56 13.20
N TYR A 17 5.06 -0.81 12.52
CA TYR A 17 4.63 0.18 11.53
C TYR A 17 3.89 -0.50 10.36
N HIS A 18 4.46 -1.58 9.82
CA HIS A 18 3.83 -2.35 8.75
C HIS A 18 2.54 -3.02 9.22
N GLU A 19 2.45 -3.55 10.42
CA GLU A 19 1.19 -4.13 10.95
C GLU A 19 0.08 -3.08 11.04
N LYS A 20 0.40 -1.87 11.50
CA LYS A 20 -0.58 -0.77 11.66
C LYS A 20 -1.01 -0.14 10.35
N HIS A 21 -0.09 -0.01 9.39
CA HIS A 21 -0.31 0.79 8.17
C HIS A 21 -0.40 -0.06 6.90
N SER A 22 0.00 -1.33 6.95
CA SER A 22 -0.27 -2.25 5.86
C SER A 22 -1.77 -2.49 5.84
N LYS A 23 -2.44 -1.82 4.91
CA LYS A 23 -3.77 -2.22 4.45
C LYS A 23 -3.57 -3.57 3.77
N GLY A 24 -3.61 -4.63 4.60
CA GLY A 24 -3.15 -5.98 4.32
C GLY A 24 -3.29 -6.33 2.84
N GLY A 25 -2.15 -6.64 2.22
CA GLY A 25 -1.94 -6.71 0.77
C GLY A 25 -3.22 -6.60 -0.04
N VAL A 26 -3.63 -5.38 -0.37
CA VAL A 26 -4.83 -5.11 -1.16
C VAL A 26 -4.84 -6.12 -2.31
N LYS A 27 -5.80 -7.06 -2.28
CA LYS A 27 -5.85 -8.13 -3.26
C LYS A 27 -5.79 -7.45 -4.62
N LYS A 28 -4.92 -7.93 -5.51
CA LYS A 28 -4.68 -7.27 -6.81
C LYS A 28 -6.01 -7.00 -7.54
N GLN A 29 -6.99 -7.89 -7.36
CA GLN A 29 -8.37 -7.77 -7.83
C GLN A 29 -9.09 -6.51 -7.31
N ASP A 30 -9.06 -6.25 -6.01
CA ASP A 30 -9.69 -5.06 -5.39
C ASP A 30 -9.05 -3.76 -5.90
N ARG A 31 -7.74 -3.79 -6.17
CA ARG A 31 -7.04 -2.64 -6.77
C ARG A 31 -7.50 -2.40 -8.21
N VAL A 32 -7.62 -3.46 -9.01
CA VAL A 32 -8.08 -3.36 -10.41
C VAL A 32 -9.54 -2.90 -10.47
N ALA A 33 -10.41 -3.38 -9.59
CA ALA A 33 -11.80 -2.93 -9.50
C ALA A 33 -11.90 -1.43 -9.22
N LYS A 34 -11.16 -0.93 -8.22
CA LYS A 34 -11.10 0.51 -7.90
C LYS A 34 -10.57 1.35 -9.06
N LEU A 35 -9.55 0.88 -9.77
CA LEU A 35 -9.01 1.59 -10.94
C LEU A 35 -10.03 1.66 -12.08
N ARG A 36 -10.78 0.58 -12.31
CA ARG A 36 -11.85 0.54 -13.31
C ARG A 36 -12.96 1.53 -12.98
N GLU A 37 -13.42 1.57 -11.72
CA GLU A 37 -14.42 2.53 -11.27
C GLU A 37 -13.96 3.97 -11.46
N GLN A 38 -12.74 4.30 -11.06
CA GLN A 38 -12.15 5.63 -11.25
C GLN A 38 -12.07 6.04 -12.73
N PHE A 39 -11.76 5.09 -13.61
CA PHE A 39 -11.72 5.35 -15.05
C PHE A 39 -13.11 5.66 -15.60
N LEU A 40 -14.11 4.83 -15.27
CA LEU A 40 -15.49 5.03 -15.72
C LEU A 40 -16.06 6.37 -15.24
N GLN A 41 -15.79 6.75 -13.98
CA GLN A 41 -16.19 8.07 -13.44
C GLN A 41 -15.56 9.23 -14.21
N LYS A 42 -14.27 9.13 -14.58
CA LYS A 42 -13.60 10.16 -15.38
C LYS A 42 -14.14 10.24 -16.80
N VAL A 43 -14.51 9.11 -17.39
CA VAL A 43 -15.12 9.06 -18.73
C VAL A 43 -16.51 9.69 -18.70
N SER A 44 -17.34 9.35 -17.70
CA SER A 44 -18.68 9.91 -17.58
C SER A 44 -18.67 11.39 -17.19
N ALA A 45 -17.70 11.85 -16.41
CA ALA A 45 -17.59 13.26 -16.01
C ALA A 45 -16.98 14.16 -17.10
N LYS A 46 -16.41 13.57 -18.16
CA LYS A 46 -15.82 14.30 -19.28
C LYS A 46 -16.76 14.35 -20.50
N GLN A 47 -17.82 13.56 -20.51
CA GLN A 47 -18.89 13.62 -21.53
C GLN A 47 -19.88 14.74 -21.25
#